data_AF-A0A662MRP7-F1
#
_entry.id   AF-A0A662MRP7-F1
#
_cell.length_a   1.000
_cell.length_b   1.000
_cell.length_c   1.000
_cell.angle_alpha   90.00
_cell.angle_beta   90.00
_cell.angle_gamma   90.00
#
_symmetry.space_group_name_H-M   'P 1'
#
loop_
_entity.id
_entity.type
_entity.pdbx_description
1 polymer ?
#
loop_
_entity_poly.entity_id
_entity_poly.type
_entity_poly.pdbx_seq_one_letter_code
_entity_poly.pdbx_strand_id
1 'polypeptide(L)'
;MILLGIESTAHTFSCGVVKEGEILSNVIDMYRPPEGGIHPREAAEHHREVAASVIGEALKRAGVKLSEIDAVGYSKGPGLGPALRVGATAARTLAVKLSLPLIPVNHCVAHLEVGRIVGAKDPVLLYVSGGNTQVISFSEGRYRIFGETQDIGVGNMLDKFAREASIPFPGGPEIERLAEEGRRYIELPYSVKGMDVAFSGILTAALTCLKRGERLEDICFSLQETIFAMLTEVTERAMAHLKKSEVLLGGGVARNRRLQEMVRTMAEERGATFFVPPPDLCVDNGAMIAYTAELMYRAGIAVSPEQADVDQRYRTDQVDVVWRGEERGDEVRYEEGVLAKGAEAVLRRRELFGLPAVEKVRVKKSYRLPALDEAIRAGRTRNEARMLEAIREAGVGAPRIYYYDPDGGVIFMEYLEGIRLKEVLEGGADGRVLYLVGEALGRIHSRGLSHGDLTTSNIIIHRGGVFFLDPSFGSRDASEEEMGVDVNLFLEAFRAAHPRWEELLKSFFEGYKESCPFWKEVFKKAEEIERRARYMKGV
;
A
#
# COMPACT_ATOMS: atom_id res chain seq x y z
N MET A 1 18.49 -4.89 28.87
CA MET A 1 18.05 -5.93 27.94
C MET A 1 18.81 -5.78 26.63
N ILE A 2 19.44 -6.83 26.12
CA ILE A 2 20.22 -6.83 24.89
C ILE A 2 19.73 -7.93 23.96
N LEU A 3 19.31 -7.57 22.77
CA LEU A 3 18.78 -8.50 21.78
C LEU A 3 19.64 -8.53 20.53
N LEU A 4 19.75 -9.73 19.98
CA LEU A 4 20.37 -9.98 18.70
C LEU A 4 19.29 -10.30 17.66
N GLY A 5 19.34 -9.68 16.49
CA GLY A 5 18.37 -9.87 15.41
C GLY A 5 19.02 -10.40 14.14
N ILE A 6 18.42 -11.41 13.52
CA ILE A 6 18.88 -12.02 12.26
C ILE A 6 17.87 -11.79 11.12
N GLU A 7 18.32 -11.12 10.07
CA GLU A 7 17.58 -10.91 8.82
C GLU A 7 18.14 -11.83 7.72
N SER A 8 17.24 -12.59 7.07
CA SER A 8 17.60 -13.56 6.03
C SER A 8 16.46 -13.86 5.06
N THR A 9 15.57 -12.88 4.81
CA THR A 9 14.34 -13.08 4.01
C THR A 9 14.62 -13.13 2.50
N ALA A 10 15.63 -12.40 2.02
CA ALA A 10 15.89 -12.23 0.59
C ALA A 10 17.36 -12.51 0.24
N HIS A 11 18.07 -11.53 -0.31
CA HIS A 11 19.46 -11.64 -0.78
C HIS A 11 20.47 -11.12 0.25
N THR A 12 20.00 -10.68 1.42
CA THR A 12 20.82 -10.13 2.49
C THR A 12 20.85 -11.10 3.66
N PHE A 13 22.05 -11.41 4.18
CA PHE A 13 22.22 -11.90 5.54
C PHE A 13 22.63 -10.71 6.40
N SER A 14 21.92 -10.45 7.49
CA SER A 14 22.31 -9.38 8.39
C SER A 14 22.07 -9.73 9.85
N CYS A 15 22.96 -9.24 10.70
CA CYS A 15 22.86 -9.36 12.14
C CYS A 15 22.97 -7.97 12.77
N GLY A 16 22.04 -7.65 13.67
CA GLY A 16 22.05 -6.43 14.47
C GLY A 16 21.97 -6.71 15.96
N VAL A 17 22.47 -5.79 16.77
CA VAL A 17 22.37 -5.85 18.24
C VAL A 17 21.74 -4.57 18.73
N VAL A 18 20.70 -4.69 19.55
CA VAL A 18 19.96 -3.58 20.15
C VAL A 18 20.00 -3.69 21.67
N LYS A 19 20.12 -2.55 22.36
CA LYS A 19 20.06 -2.44 23.81
C LYS A 19 19.23 -1.24 24.22
N GLU A 20 18.14 -1.47 24.93
CA GLU A 20 17.25 -0.42 25.43
C GLU A 20 16.77 0.57 24.35
N GLY A 21 16.43 0.05 23.18
CA GLY A 21 15.99 0.84 22.02
C GLY A 21 17.13 1.49 21.21
N GLU A 22 18.39 1.33 21.62
CA GLU A 22 19.56 1.83 20.90
C GLU A 22 20.17 0.73 20.03
N ILE A 23 20.47 1.03 18.76
CA ILE A 23 21.21 0.12 17.87
C ILE A 23 22.69 0.20 18.19
N LEU A 24 23.26 -0.88 18.74
CA LEU A 24 24.69 -0.98 19.05
C LEU A 24 25.51 -1.42 17.84
N SER A 25 24.92 -2.24 16.96
CA SER A 25 25.56 -2.67 15.72
C SER A 25 24.55 -3.08 14.66
N ASN A 26 24.97 -2.96 13.40
CA ASN A 26 24.26 -3.46 12.24
C ASN A 26 25.31 -3.94 11.22
N VAL A 27 25.34 -5.23 10.93
CA VAL A 27 26.28 -5.84 9.96
C VAL A 27 25.48 -6.49 8.85
N ILE A 28 25.72 -6.06 7.63
CA ILE A 28 24.96 -6.45 6.43
C ILE A 28 25.94 -7.10 5.45
N ASP A 29 25.64 -8.31 5.00
CA ASP A 29 26.32 -8.98 3.89
C ASP A 29 25.28 -9.36 2.82
N MET A 30 25.50 -8.92 1.60
CA MET A 30 24.51 -8.98 0.52
C MET A 30 25.02 -9.85 -0.61
N TYR A 31 24.29 -10.92 -0.93
CA TYR A 31 24.48 -11.71 -2.12
C TYR A 31 24.15 -10.88 -3.37
N ARG A 32 25.11 -10.79 -4.27
CA ARG A 32 24.97 -10.11 -5.56
C ARG A 32 25.01 -11.16 -6.67
N PRO A 33 23.88 -11.46 -7.33
CA PRO A 33 23.88 -12.44 -8.40
C PRO A 33 24.78 -11.94 -9.55
N PRO A 34 25.59 -12.82 -10.16
CA PRO A 34 26.45 -12.45 -11.28
C PRO A 34 25.62 -12.07 -12.52
N GLU A 35 24.49 -12.75 -12.75
CA GLU A 35 23.53 -12.45 -13.82
C GLU A 35 22.09 -12.73 -13.36
N GLY A 36 21.13 -11.97 -13.88
CA GLY A 36 19.71 -12.23 -13.64
C GLY A 36 19.18 -11.80 -12.27
N GLY A 37 18.09 -12.44 -11.84
CA GLY A 37 17.45 -12.18 -10.54
C GLY A 37 17.98 -13.07 -9.42
N ILE A 38 17.47 -12.89 -8.20
CA ILE A 38 17.92 -13.65 -7.02
C ILE A 38 17.48 -15.12 -7.15
N HIS A 39 18.44 -16.03 -7.23
CA HIS A 39 18.16 -17.47 -7.19
C HIS A 39 18.07 -17.95 -5.72
N PRO A 40 16.91 -18.50 -5.26
CA PRO A 40 16.71 -18.80 -3.84
C PRO A 40 17.74 -19.75 -3.22
N ARG A 41 18.27 -20.70 -4.01
CA ARG A 41 19.29 -21.64 -3.54
C ARG A 41 20.65 -20.98 -3.38
N GLU A 42 21.01 -20.05 -4.26
CA GLU A 42 22.31 -19.38 -4.22
C GLU A 42 22.35 -18.36 -3.08
N ALA A 43 21.25 -17.63 -2.88
CA ALA A 43 21.08 -16.79 -1.70
C ALA A 43 21.28 -17.61 -0.43
N ALA A 44 20.57 -18.74 -0.27
CA ALA A 44 20.71 -19.60 0.89
C ALA A 44 22.12 -20.16 1.11
N GLU A 45 22.87 -20.45 0.03
CA GLU A 45 24.26 -20.90 0.15
C GLU A 45 25.15 -19.76 0.64
N HIS A 46 25.01 -18.56 0.09
CA HIS A 46 25.69 -17.36 0.61
C HIS A 46 25.38 -17.13 2.10
N HIS A 47 24.10 -17.17 2.50
CA HIS A 47 23.72 -17.00 3.91
C HIS A 47 24.43 -18.03 4.81
N ARG A 48 24.61 -19.28 4.36
CA ARG A 48 25.31 -20.33 5.12
C ARG A 48 26.79 -20.03 5.29
N GLU A 49 27.44 -19.54 4.24
CA GLU A 49 28.86 -19.18 4.25
C GLU A 49 29.15 -18.01 5.18
N VAL A 50 28.27 -16.98 5.20
CA VAL A 50 28.53 -15.73 5.92
C VAL A 50 27.89 -15.67 7.33
N ALA A 51 26.98 -16.57 7.68
CA ALA A 51 26.20 -16.44 8.92
C ALA A 51 27.07 -16.28 10.17
N ALA A 52 28.08 -17.15 10.34
CA ALA A 52 28.93 -17.14 11.52
C ALA A 52 29.81 -15.88 11.61
N SER A 53 30.35 -15.42 10.47
CA SER A 53 31.21 -14.22 10.44
C SER A 53 30.41 -12.95 10.68
N VAL A 54 29.22 -12.81 10.08
CA VAL A 54 28.33 -11.66 10.25
C VAL A 54 27.85 -11.54 11.70
N ILE A 55 27.43 -12.65 12.32
CA ILE A 55 27.03 -12.67 13.74
C ILE A 55 28.21 -12.30 14.66
N GLY A 56 29.38 -12.88 14.41
CA GLY A 56 30.59 -12.60 15.19
C GLY A 56 31.02 -11.13 15.11
N GLU A 57 30.97 -10.55 13.90
CA GLU A 57 31.30 -9.14 13.68
C GLU A 57 30.26 -8.21 14.33
N ALA A 58 28.96 -8.55 14.30
CA ALA A 58 27.93 -7.76 14.97
C ALA A 58 28.16 -7.68 16.49
N LEU A 59 28.42 -8.82 17.14
CA LEU A 59 28.76 -8.85 18.57
C LEU A 59 30.03 -8.05 18.88
N LYS A 60 31.06 -8.18 18.04
CA LYS A 60 32.31 -7.44 18.19
C LYS A 60 32.11 -5.93 18.06
N ARG A 61 31.35 -5.46 17.06
CA ARG A 61 31.02 -4.04 16.88
C ARG A 61 30.16 -3.48 18.01
N ALA A 62 29.22 -4.27 18.51
CA ALA A 62 28.41 -3.90 19.67
C ALA A 62 29.20 -3.85 20.97
N GLY A 63 30.38 -4.47 21.04
CA GLY A 63 31.16 -4.61 22.27
C GLY A 63 30.50 -5.54 23.30
N VAL A 64 29.68 -6.50 22.84
CA VAL A 64 28.86 -7.37 23.70
C VAL A 64 29.34 -8.82 23.58
N LYS A 65 29.45 -9.53 24.71
CA LYS A 65 29.72 -10.97 24.72
C LYS A 65 28.45 -11.75 24.41
N LEU A 66 28.62 -12.90 23.78
CA LEU A 66 27.50 -13.79 23.43
C LEU A 66 26.63 -14.18 24.65
N SER A 67 27.22 -14.28 25.84
CA SER A 67 26.52 -14.60 27.10
C SER A 67 25.68 -13.46 27.67
N GLU A 68 25.78 -12.24 27.13
CA GLU A 68 25.04 -11.06 27.59
C GLU A 68 23.74 -10.84 26.78
N ILE A 69 23.46 -11.69 25.79
CA ILE A 69 22.24 -11.63 24.98
C ILE A 69 21.08 -12.22 25.78
N ASP A 70 19.96 -11.52 25.84
CA ASP A 70 18.76 -11.93 26.58
C ASP A 70 17.74 -12.69 25.71
N ALA A 71 17.70 -12.42 24.41
CA ALA A 71 16.85 -13.11 23.44
C ALA A 71 17.39 -12.96 22.01
N VAL A 72 17.01 -13.88 21.12
CA VAL A 72 17.39 -13.83 19.70
C VAL A 72 16.14 -13.65 18.82
N GLY A 73 16.05 -12.50 18.17
CA GLY A 73 15.07 -12.24 17.12
C GLY A 73 15.52 -12.81 15.78
N TYR A 74 14.58 -13.31 15.00
CA TYR A 74 14.84 -13.71 13.63
C TYR A 74 13.67 -13.33 12.73
N SER A 75 13.97 -13.06 11.47
CA SER A 75 12.96 -12.86 10.43
C SER A 75 12.21 -14.17 10.16
N LYS A 76 10.99 -14.30 10.68
CA LYS A 76 10.10 -15.44 10.40
C LYS A 76 9.57 -15.41 8.97
N GLY A 77 9.35 -14.21 8.45
CA GLY A 77 8.84 -13.98 7.10
C GLY A 77 8.19 -12.60 6.93
N PRO A 78 7.64 -12.30 5.73
CA PRO A 78 7.63 -13.16 4.54
C PRO A 78 9.00 -13.20 3.85
N GLY A 79 9.25 -14.13 2.93
CA GLY A 79 10.55 -14.23 2.26
C GLY A 79 10.80 -15.54 1.51
N LEU A 80 12.01 -15.69 0.96
CA LEU A 80 12.48 -16.88 0.24
C LEU A 80 12.67 -18.04 1.21
N GLY A 81 11.89 -19.12 1.05
CA GLY A 81 11.92 -20.27 1.95
C GLY A 81 13.31 -20.85 2.25
N PRO A 82 14.19 -21.07 1.25
CA PRO A 82 15.54 -21.54 1.49
C PRO A 82 16.36 -20.59 2.38
N ALA A 83 16.29 -19.28 2.15
CA ALA A 83 17.02 -18.27 2.90
C ALA A 83 16.50 -18.14 4.35
N LEU A 84 15.17 -18.07 4.52
CA LEU A 84 14.52 -18.02 5.84
C LEU A 84 14.95 -19.20 6.73
N ARG A 85 15.04 -20.41 6.17
CA ARG A 85 15.47 -21.60 6.91
C ARG A 85 16.90 -21.49 7.42
N VAL A 86 17.79 -20.82 6.69
CA VAL A 86 19.18 -20.62 7.13
C VAL A 86 19.23 -19.69 8.34
N GLY A 87 18.57 -18.52 8.27
CA GLY A 87 18.51 -17.59 9.40
C GLY A 87 17.82 -18.18 10.63
N ALA A 88 16.68 -18.86 10.46
CA ALA A 88 15.99 -19.54 11.57
C ALA A 88 16.84 -20.67 12.18
N THR A 89 17.68 -21.35 11.38
CA THR A 89 18.60 -22.37 11.91
C THR A 89 19.75 -21.74 12.69
N ALA A 90 20.31 -20.63 12.20
CA ALA A 90 21.31 -19.86 12.94
C ALA A 90 20.75 -19.36 14.28
N ALA A 91 19.55 -18.77 14.26
CA ALA A 91 18.86 -18.29 15.46
C ALA A 91 18.60 -19.41 16.48
N ARG A 92 18.02 -20.54 16.03
CA ARG A 92 17.79 -21.72 16.89
C ARG A 92 19.08 -22.28 17.48
N THR A 93 20.17 -22.29 16.71
CA THR A 93 21.47 -22.76 17.21
C THR A 93 21.97 -21.89 18.36
N LEU A 94 21.85 -20.56 18.23
CA LEU A 94 22.22 -19.63 19.30
C LEU A 94 21.31 -19.79 20.52
N ALA A 95 20.00 -19.86 20.30
CA ALA A 95 19.01 -20.01 21.36
C ALA A 95 19.20 -21.30 22.17
N VAL A 96 19.42 -22.44 21.52
CA VAL A 96 19.68 -23.72 22.19
C VAL A 96 21.00 -23.67 22.97
N LYS A 97 22.06 -23.13 22.36
CA LYS A 97 23.38 -23.04 23.01
C LYS A 97 23.36 -22.18 24.28
N LEU A 98 22.58 -21.11 24.28
CA LEU A 98 22.52 -20.13 25.35
C LEU A 98 21.31 -20.30 26.27
N SER A 99 20.43 -21.27 25.98
CA SER A 99 19.13 -21.45 26.65
C SER A 99 18.28 -20.17 26.65
N LEU A 100 18.23 -19.48 25.51
CA LEU A 100 17.51 -18.23 25.32
C LEU A 100 16.19 -18.43 24.56
N PRO A 101 15.18 -17.57 24.79
CA PRO A 101 13.98 -17.53 23.96
C PRO A 101 14.27 -16.99 22.55
N LEU A 102 13.40 -17.35 21.61
CA LEU A 102 13.38 -16.80 20.25
C LEU A 102 12.20 -15.86 20.03
N ILE A 103 12.41 -14.84 19.20
CA ILE A 103 11.37 -13.87 18.83
C ILE A 103 11.12 -13.95 17.31
N PRO A 104 9.94 -14.44 16.88
CA PRO A 104 9.62 -14.62 15.47
C PRO A 104 9.10 -13.30 14.86
N VAL A 105 10.00 -12.51 14.30
CA VAL A 105 9.70 -11.16 13.81
C VAL A 105 9.13 -11.21 12.39
N ASN A 106 8.06 -10.46 12.14
CA ASN A 106 7.59 -10.19 10.77
C ASN A 106 8.47 -9.10 10.13
N HIS A 107 9.01 -9.40 8.96
CA HIS A 107 9.93 -8.53 8.23
C HIS A 107 9.32 -7.18 7.83
N CYS A 108 8.08 -7.18 7.34
CA CYS A 108 7.40 -5.94 6.95
C CYS A 108 7.07 -5.07 8.18
N VAL A 109 6.70 -5.69 9.30
CA VAL A 109 6.52 -4.97 10.57
C VAL A 109 7.84 -4.36 11.04
N ALA A 110 8.96 -5.06 10.85
CA ALA A 110 10.26 -4.54 11.26
C ALA A 110 10.67 -3.26 10.51
N HIS A 111 10.37 -3.18 9.19
CA HIS A 111 10.53 -1.95 8.41
C HIS A 111 9.70 -0.77 8.93
N LEU A 112 8.55 -1.05 9.54
CA LEU A 112 7.70 -0.02 10.15
C LEU A 112 8.23 0.40 11.53
N GLU A 113 8.53 -0.58 12.39
CA GLU A 113 8.94 -0.33 13.78
C GLU A 113 10.31 0.35 13.88
N VAL A 114 11.24 0.07 12.96
CA VAL A 114 12.54 0.75 12.91
C VAL A 114 12.38 2.27 12.67
N GLY A 115 11.24 2.71 12.14
CA GLY A 115 10.90 4.13 12.01
C GLY A 115 10.84 4.88 13.34
N ARG A 116 10.66 4.18 14.48
CA ARG A 116 10.68 4.80 15.82
C ARG A 116 12.03 5.43 16.16
N ILE A 117 13.11 4.92 15.59
CA ILE A 117 14.47 5.47 15.80
C ILE A 117 14.59 6.88 15.23
N VAL A 118 13.83 7.20 14.17
CA VAL A 118 13.76 8.56 13.61
C VAL A 118 12.60 9.38 14.18
N GLY A 119 11.95 8.90 15.25
CA GLY A 119 10.90 9.61 15.96
C GLY A 119 9.48 9.39 15.44
N ALA A 120 9.28 8.52 14.43
CA ALA A 120 7.95 8.17 13.96
C ALA A 120 7.21 7.35 15.04
N LYS A 121 6.01 7.76 15.41
CA LYS A 121 5.21 7.10 16.45
C LYS A 121 4.14 6.21 15.84
N ASP A 122 3.41 6.75 14.87
CA ASP A 122 2.26 6.13 14.24
C ASP A 122 2.15 6.47 12.75
N PRO A 123 3.19 6.15 11.95
CA PRO A 123 3.21 6.53 10.55
C PRO A 123 2.32 5.64 9.68
N VAL A 124 1.95 6.19 8.52
CA VAL A 124 1.70 5.39 7.32
C VAL A 124 3.05 5.10 6.67
N LEU A 125 3.41 3.82 6.59
CA LEU A 125 4.62 3.36 5.90
C LEU A 125 4.34 3.15 4.42
N LEU A 126 5.06 3.85 3.55
CA LEU A 126 5.24 3.44 2.15
C LEU A 126 6.48 2.55 2.06
N TYR A 127 6.25 1.24 1.95
CA TYR A 127 7.29 0.22 1.84
C TYR A 127 7.54 -0.14 0.38
N VAL A 128 8.70 0.29 -0.14
CA VAL A 128 9.07 0.12 -1.55
C VAL A 128 10.46 -0.51 -1.67
N SER A 129 10.48 -1.78 -2.07
CA SER A 129 11.68 -2.59 -2.27
C SER A 129 11.71 -3.22 -3.67
N GLY A 130 12.66 -4.13 -3.92
CA GLY A 130 12.66 -4.94 -5.14
C GLY A 130 11.37 -5.75 -5.29
N GLY A 131 10.96 -6.45 -4.23
CA GLY A 131 9.81 -7.36 -4.25
C GLY A 131 8.50 -6.75 -3.77
N ASN A 132 8.55 -5.69 -2.96
CA ASN A 132 7.39 -5.17 -2.25
C ASN A 132 7.09 -3.72 -2.65
N THR A 133 5.82 -3.44 -2.88
CA THR A 133 5.27 -2.08 -2.92
C THR A 133 3.97 -2.10 -2.13
N GLN A 134 3.99 -1.57 -0.92
CA GLN A 134 2.86 -1.63 0.01
C GLN A 134 2.73 -0.34 0.82
N VAL A 135 1.50 0.04 1.14
CA VAL A 135 1.15 1.11 2.06
C VAL A 135 0.59 0.47 3.33
N ILE A 136 1.33 0.55 4.42
CA ILE A 136 1.08 -0.19 5.67
C ILE A 136 0.84 0.81 6.80
N SER A 137 -0.13 0.55 7.67
CA SER A 137 -0.29 1.33 8.90
C SER A 137 -0.93 0.52 10.03
N PHE A 138 -0.78 1.00 11.26
CA PHE A 138 -1.43 0.42 12.42
C PHE A 138 -2.89 0.87 12.50
N SER A 139 -3.80 -0.10 12.55
CA SER A 139 -5.24 0.12 12.64
C SER A 139 -5.92 -1.06 13.34
N GLU A 140 -6.77 -0.75 14.33
CA GLU A 140 -7.57 -1.75 15.06
C GLU A 140 -6.73 -2.89 15.66
N GLY A 141 -5.62 -2.55 16.33
CA GLY A 141 -4.77 -3.51 17.04
C GLY A 141 -3.84 -4.33 16.16
N ARG A 142 -3.81 -4.09 14.84
CA ARG A 142 -2.95 -4.81 13.90
C ARG A 142 -2.32 -3.89 12.86
N TYR A 143 -1.23 -4.34 12.26
CA TYR A 143 -0.70 -3.70 11.06
C TYR A 143 -1.45 -4.19 9.83
N ARG A 144 -2.00 -3.27 9.04
CA ARG A 144 -2.80 -3.57 7.85
C ARG A 144 -2.19 -2.97 6.61
N ILE A 145 -2.34 -3.67 5.50
CA ILE A 145 -2.01 -3.17 4.15
C ILE A 145 -3.25 -2.44 3.64
N PHE A 146 -3.09 -1.15 3.34
CA PHE A 146 -4.13 -0.28 2.80
C PHE A 146 -4.06 -0.12 1.30
N GLY A 147 -2.90 -0.37 0.71
CA GLY A 147 -2.68 -0.36 -0.72
C GLY A 147 -1.45 -1.18 -1.08
N GLU A 148 -1.46 -1.87 -2.21
CA GLU A 148 -0.34 -2.65 -2.69
C GLU A 148 -0.24 -2.67 -4.22
N THR A 149 0.88 -3.17 -4.72
CA THR A 149 1.00 -3.46 -6.15
C THR A 149 0.15 -4.66 -6.54
N GLN A 150 -0.59 -4.54 -7.65
CA GLN A 150 -1.41 -5.61 -8.21
C GLN A 150 -0.60 -6.58 -9.10
N ASP A 151 0.66 -6.25 -9.39
CA ASP A 151 1.50 -7.04 -10.30
C ASP A 151 2.94 -7.26 -9.81
N ILE A 152 3.84 -6.29 -10.00
CA ILE A 152 5.27 -6.40 -9.69
C ILE A 152 5.69 -5.30 -8.71
N GLY A 153 6.66 -5.57 -7.85
CA GLY A 153 7.28 -4.54 -7.01
C GLY A 153 7.94 -3.45 -7.86
N VAL A 154 7.92 -2.21 -7.37
CA VAL A 154 8.45 -1.06 -8.11
C VAL A 154 9.96 -1.19 -8.37
N GLY A 155 10.71 -1.72 -7.41
CA GLY A 155 12.15 -1.97 -7.59
C GLY A 155 12.42 -3.01 -8.67
N ASN A 156 11.70 -4.14 -8.68
CA ASN A 156 11.82 -5.14 -9.75
C ASN A 156 11.40 -4.59 -11.12
N MET A 157 10.41 -3.70 -11.18
CA MET A 157 10.05 -3.02 -12.42
C MET A 157 11.21 -2.15 -12.93
N LEU A 158 11.80 -1.33 -12.05
CA LEU A 158 12.96 -0.49 -12.37
C LEU A 158 14.15 -1.33 -12.84
N ASP A 159 14.46 -2.43 -12.15
CA ASP A 159 15.56 -3.34 -12.53
C ASP A 159 15.28 -4.05 -13.87
N LYS A 160 14.03 -4.43 -14.15
CA LYS A 160 13.64 -4.98 -15.46
C LYS A 160 13.82 -3.94 -16.56
N PHE A 161 13.35 -2.71 -16.36
CA PHE A 161 13.56 -1.64 -17.33
C PHE A 161 15.05 -1.39 -17.57
N ALA A 162 15.84 -1.29 -16.49
CA ALA A 162 17.28 -1.08 -16.56
C ALA A 162 17.96 -2.16 -17.43
N ARG A 163 17.65 -3.44 -17.17
CA ARG A 163 18.21 -4.55 -17.95
C ARG A 163 17.88 -4.45 -19.44
N GLU A 164 16.62 -4.20 -19.79
CA GLU A 164 16.21 -4.07 -21.20
C GLU A 164 16.80 -2.80 -21.87
N ALA A 165 17.06 -1.76 -21.08
CA ALA A 165 17.74 -0.54 -21.51
C ALA A 165 19.28 -0.64 -21.51
N SER A 166 19.85 -1.82 -21.24
CA SER A 166 21.30 -2.04 -21.11
C SER A 166 21.98 -1.17 -20.05
N ILE A 167 21.25 -0.85 -18.98
CA ILE A 167 21.72 -0.13 -17.80
C ILE A 167 22.33 -1.14 -16.79
N PRO A 168 23.51 -0.88 -16.22
CA PRO A 168 24.13 -1.77 -15.22
C PRO A 168 23.27 -1.98 -13.97
N PHE A 169 23.38 -3.16 -13.37
CA PHE A 169 22.78 -3.46 -12.07
C PHE A 169 23.63 -2.89 -10.91
N PRO A 170 23.04 -2.31 -9.85
CA PRO A 170 21.60 -2.11 -9.59
C PRO A 170 20.99 -0.99 -10.45
N GLY A 171 19.79 -1.22 -10.99
CA GLY A 171 19.18 -0.33 -11.98
C GLY A 171 18.67 0.99 -11.40
N GLY A 172 18.14 0.96 -10.16
CA GLY A 172 17.54 2.12 -9.50
C GLY A 172 18.42 3.38 -9.47
N PRO A 173 19.65 3.32 -8.91
CA PRO A 173 20.55 4.47 -8.84
C PRO A 173 20.94 5.06 -10.20
N GLU A 174 21.10 4.22 -11.22
CA GLU A 174 21.50 4.69 -12.56
C GLU A 174 20.32 5.30 -13.32
N ILE A 175 19.11 4.75 -13.15
CA ILE A 175 17.88 5.41 -13.63
C ILE A 175 17.71 6.78 -12.98
N GLU A 176 17.99 6.93 -11.69
CA GLU A 176 17.97 8.22 -10.99
C GLU A 176 19.00 9.19 -11.56
N ARG A 177 20.22 8.75 -11.81
CA ARG A 177 21.26 9.57 -12.44
C ARG A 177 20.85 10.03 -13.84
N LEU A 178 20.32 9.13 -14.67
CA LEU A 178 19.88 9.45 -16.04
C LEU A 178 18.64 10.37 -16.05
N ALA A 179 17.75 10.25 -15.07
CA ALA A 179 16.57 11.10 -14.95
C ALA A 179 16.92 12.58 -14.71
N GLU A 180 18.05 12.87 -14.06
CA GLU A 180 18.54 14.26 -13.87
C GLU A 180 18.88 14.96 -15.20
N GLU A 181 19.21 14.21 -16.24
CA GLU A 181 19.53 14.72 -17.58
C GLU A 181 18.30 14.77 -18.52
N GLY A 182 17.13 14.35 -18.01
CA GLY A 182 15.85 14.42 -18.71
C GLY A 182 15.40 15.86 -18.93
N ARG A 183 14.89 16.15 -20.13
CA ARG A 183 14.44 17.48 -20.57
C ARG A 183 12.97 17.49 -20.97
N ARG A 184 12.42 16.34 -21.33
CA ARG A 184 11.05 16.21 -21.82
C ARG A 184 10.30 15.14 -21.04
N TYR A 185 9.11 15.50 -20.56
CA TYR A 185 8.16 14.53 -20.04
C TYR A 185 7.45 13.81 -21.19
N ILE A 186 7.50 12.48 -21.16
CA ILE A 186 6.80 11.55 -22.04
C ILE A 186 5.62 11.01 -21.24
N GLU A 187 4.42 11.16 -21.78
CA GLU A 187 3.22 10.65 -21.12
C GLU A 187 3.25 9.13 -21.04
N LEU A 188 3.15 8.61 -19.82
CA LEU A 188 3.12 7.19 -19.52
C LEU A 188 1.81 6.83 -18.80
N PRO A 189 1.33 5.57 -18.89
CA PRO A 189 0.10 5.16 -18.23
C PRO A 189 0.14 5.37 -16.71
N TYR A 190 -0.83 6.14 -16.19
CA TYR A 190 -0.99 6.38 -14.74
C TYR A 190 -2.02 5.39 -14.16
N SER A 191 -1.53 4.29 -13.58
CA SER A 191 -2.37 3.13 -13.21
C SER A 191 -2.58 3.02 -11.70
N VAL A 192 -3.47 3.87 -11.16
CA VAL A 192 -3.93 3.80 -9.76
C VAL A 192 -5.38 3.34 -9.74
N LYS A 193 -5.73 2.38 -8.87
CA LYS A 193 -7.10 1.90 -8.65
C LYS A 193 -7.37 1.86 -7.14
N GLY A 194 -8.28 2.69 -6.63
CA GLY A 194 -8.47 2.86 -5.19
C GLY A 194 -7.17 3.28 -4.50
N MET A 195 -6.61 2.42 -3.63
CA MET A 195 -5.31 2.61 -2.98
C MET A 195 -4.19 1.74 -3.58
N ASP A 196 -4.48 1.00 -4.64
CA ASP A 196 -3.54 0.08 -5.28
C ASP A 196 -2.91 0.67 -6.54
N VAL A 197 -1.78 0.09 -6.94
CA VAL A 197 -0.99 0.49 -8.12
C VAL A 197 -0.68 -0.71 -9.01
N ALA A 198 -0.45 -0.47 -10.30
CA ALA A 198 0.06 -1.49 -11.23
C ALA A 198 1.19 -0.93 -12.09
N PHE A 199 2.28 -1.69 -12.25
CA PHE A 199 3.49 -1.22 -12.93
C PHE A 199 3.79 -1.89 -14.28
N SER A 200 3.10 -2.97 -14.65
CA SER A 200 3.38 -3.70 -15.90
C SER A 200 3.02 -2.89 -17.15
N GLY A 201 1.94 -2.10 -17.07
CA GLY A 201 1.51 -1.23 -18.16
C GLY A 201 2.53 -0.12 -18.45
N ILE A 202 3.01 0.54 -17.38
CA ILE A 202 4.03 1.59 -17.51
C ILE A 202 5.38 1.03 -17.96
N LEU A 203 5.79 -0.16 -17.48
CA LEU A 203 6.99 -0.84 -17.99
C LEU A 203 6.90 -1.08 -19.50
N THR A 204 5.76 -1.61 -19.96
CA THR A 204 5.56 -1.90 -21.39
C THR A 204 5.56 -0.62 -22.23
N ALA A 205 4.95 0.46 -21.73
CA ALA A 205 4.98 1.77 -22.38
C ALA A 205 6.40 2.33 -22.46
N ALA A 206 7.17 2.29 -21.37
CA ALA A 206 8.56 2.76 -21.33
C ALA A 206 9.46 1.97 -22.28
N LEU A 207 9.33 0.64 -22.34
CA LEU A 207 10.05 -0.19 -23.30
C LEU A 207 9.65 0.09 -24.75
N THR A 208 8.39 0.48 -24.98
CA THR A 208 7.92 0.91 -26.31
C THR A 208 8.56 2.23 -26.71
N CYS A 209 8.67 3.20 -25.80
CA CYS A 209 9.40 4.45 -26.03
C CYS A 209 10.88 4.19 -26.37
N LEU A 210 11.52 3.27 -25.63
CA LEU A 210 12.89 2.85 -25.91
C LEU A 210 13.05 2.29 -27.32
N LYS A 211 12.13 1.40 -27.74
CA LYS A 211 12.12 0.83 -29.11
C LYS A 211 11.86 1.87 -30.21
N ARG A 212 11.15 2.95 -29.89
CA ARG A 212 10.90 4.08 -30.81
C ARG A 212 12.10 5.02 -30.93
N GLY A 213 13.15 4.84 -30.12
CA GLY A 213 14.34 5.68 -30.12
C GLY A 213 14.16 6.99 -29.35
N GLU A 214 13.20 7.06 -28.42
CA GLU A 214 13.12 8.18 -27.47
C GLU A 214 14.39 8.23 -26.61
N ARG A 215 14.81 9.43 -26.20
CA ARG A 215 16.03 9.60 -25.40
C ARG A 215 15.91 8.88 -24.06
N LEU A 216 16.94 8.12 -23.69
CA LEU A 216 16.91 7.31 -22.47
C LEU A 216 16.74 8.16 -21.21
N GLU A 217 17.35 9.34 -21.17
CA GLU A 217 17.24 10.28 -20.05
C GLU A 217 15.79 10.79 -19.89
N ASP A 218 15.12 11.08 -21.01
CA ASP A 218 13.71 11.53 -21.02
C ASP A 218 12.76 10.39 -20.59
N ILE A 219 13.05 9.15 -20.98
CA ILE A 219 12.29 7.97 -20.49
C ILE A 219 12.51 7.79 -18.99
N CYS A 220 13.74 7.83 -18.49
CA CYS A 220 14.05 7.66 -17.06
C CYS A 220 13.38 8.75 -16.21
N PHE A 221 13.46 10.01 -16.65
CA PHE A 221 12.76 11.13 -16.03
C PHE A 221 11.25 10.90 -15.97
N SER A 222 10.64 10.59 -17.10
CA SER A 222 9.19 10.39 -17.19
C SER A 222 8.71 9.19 -16.37
N LEU A 223 9.51 8.12 -16.34
CA LEU A 223 9.26 6.92 -15.55
C LEU A 223 9.25 7.26 -14.06
N GLN A 224 10.27 7.96 -13.56
CA GLN A 224 10.33 8.39 -12.16
C GLN A 224 9.19 9.31 -11.78
N GLU A 225 8.93 10.36 -12.56
CA GLU A 225 7.86 11.31 -12.25
C GLU A 225 6.49 10.65 -12.19
N THR A 226 6.21 9.73 -13.12
CA THR A 226 4.91 9.05 -13.17
C THR A 226 4.76 8.06 -12.01
N ILE A 227 5.76 7.22 -11.75
CA ILE A 227 5.70 6.19 -10.71
C ILE A 227 5.68 6.79 -9.32
N PHE A 228 6.56 7.75 -9.05
CA PHE A 228 6.63 8.35 -7.72
C PHE A 228 5.40 9.21 -7.44
N ALA A 229 4.79 9.82 -8.47
CA ALA A 229 3.48 10.45 -8.32
C ALA A 229 2.37 9.43 -8.00
N MET A 230 2.37 8.23 -8.58
CA MET A 230 1.43 7.15 -8.24
C MET A 230 1.60 6.69 -6.79
N LEU A 231 2.84 6.42 -6.37
CA LEU A 231 3.16 6.00 -5.00
C LEU A 231 2.80 7.07 -3.96
N THR A 232 3.09 8.33 -4.27
CA THR A 232 2.75 9.47 -3.40
C THR A 232 1.24 9.64 -3.31
N GLU A 233 0.49 9.45 -4.40
CA GLU A 233 -0.98 9.52 -4.40
C GLU A 233 -1.61 8.45 -3.50
N VAL A 234 -1.21 7.18 -3.64
CA VAL A 234 -1.80 6.11 -2.81
C VAL A 234 -1.43 6.25 -1.34
N THR A 235 -0.23 6.77 -1.05
CA THR A 235 0.19 7.11 0.32
C THR A 235 -0.67 8.24 0.88
N GLU A 236 -0.89 9.30 0.11
CA GLU A 236 -1.75 10.42 0.49
C GLU A 236 -3.19 9.97 0.78
N ARG A 237 -3.73 9.06 -0.04
CA ARG A 237 -5.06 8.47 0.16
C ARG A 237 -5.14 7.68 1.47
N ALA A 238 -4.16 6.82 1.74
CA ALA A 238 -4.11 6.06 2.98
C ALA A 238 -4.01 6.97 4.21
N MET A 239 -3.16 8.00 4.17
CA MET A 239 -3.07 8.99 5.26
C MET A 239 -4.39 9.72 5.50
N ALA A 240 -5.09 10.13 4.44
CA ALA A 240 -6.39 10.79 4.56
C ALA A 240 -7.46 9.85 5.12
N HIS A 241 -7.48 8.59 4.68
CA HIS A 241 -8.41 7.58 5.17
C HIS A 241 -8.20 7.26 6.65
N LEU A 242 -6.95 7.10 7.06
CA LEU A 242 -6.57 6.74 8.43
C LEU A 242 -6.46 7.92 9.39
N LYS A 243 -6.57 9.16 8.87
CA LYS A 243 -6.37 10.40 9.62
C LYS A 243 -5.03 10.43 10.36
N LYS A 244 -3.97 9.95 9.70
CA LYS A 244 -2.59 9.95 10.25
C LYS A 244 -1.84 11.20 9.77
N SER A 245 -1.03 11.76 10.66
CA SER A 245 -0.20 12.95 10.43
C SER A 245 1.29 12.63 10.28
N GLU A 246 1.65 11.35 10.12
CA GLU A 246 3.03 10.91 9.95
C GLU A 246 3.12 9.97 8.75
N VAL A 247 4.16 10.14 7.93
CA VAL A 247 4.50 9.24 6.83
C VAL A 247 5.95 8.79 6.97
N LEU A 248 6.18 7.51 6.77
CA LEU A 248 7.50 6.87 6.81
C LEU A 248 7.79 6.24 5.46
N LEU A 249 8.99 6.43 4.93
CA LEU A 249 9.48 5.64 3.80
C LEU A 249 10.34 4.48 4.30
N GLY A 250 10.15 3.30 3.70
CA GLY A 250 10.99 2.13 3.96
C GLY A 250 11.26 1.32 2.68
N GLY A 251 12.26 0.44 2.73
CA GLY A 251 12.71 -0.35 1.58
C GLY A 251 13.79 0.33 0.73
N GLY A 252 14.47 -0.45 -0.11
CA GLY A 252 15.62 0.02 -0.88
C GLY A 252 15.31 1.18 -1.85
N VAL A 253 14.09 1.26 -2.37
CA VAL A 253 13.67 2.33 -3.29
C VAL A 253 13.40 3.65 -2.55
N ALA A 254 13.17 3.60 -1.23
CA ALA A 254 13.04 4.80 -0.39
C ALA A 254 14.28 5.70 -0.40
N ARG A 255 15.43 5.18 -0.83
CA ARG A 255 16.69 5.94 -0.95
C ARG A 255 16.70 6.90 -2.14
N ASN A 256 15.77 6.75 -3.09
CA ASN A 256 15.67 7.63 -4.24
C ASN A 256 15.27 9.05 -3.80
N ARG A 257 16.07 10.04 -4.17
CA ARG A 257 15.92 11.43 -3.72
C ARG A 257 14.64 12.06 -4.25
N ARG A 258 14.26 11.74 -5.49
CA ARG A 258 13.05 12.27 -6.11
C ARG A 258 11.79 11.75 -5.44
N LEU A 259 11.72 10.47 -5.11
CA LEU A 259 10.63 9.90 -4.31
C LEU A 259 10.54 10.58 -2.93
N GLN A 260 11.67 10.74 -2.23
CA GLN A 260 11.68 11.44 -0.94
C GLN A 260 11.17 12.88 -1.06
N GLU A 261 11.56 13.60 -2.11
CA GLU A 261 11.10 14.97 -2.37
C GLU A 261 9.59 15.04 -2.59
N MET A 262 9.02 14.15 -3.42
CA MET A 262 7.58 14.12 -3.68
C MET A 262 6.78 13.82 -2.41
N VAL A 263 7.19 12.81 -1.65
CA VAL A 263 6.49 12.40 -0.42
C VAL A 263 6.65 13.46 0.67
N ARG A 264 7.81 14.11 0.78
CA ARG A 264 8.02 15.25 1.70
C ARG A 264 7.09 16.41 1.35
N THR A 265 7.04 16.80 0.08
CA THR A 265 6.15 17.89 -0.40
C THR A 265 4.69 17.57 -0.08
N MET A 266 4.24 16.33 -0.34
CA MET A 266 2.89 15.87 0.02
C MET A 266 2.61 15.94 1.53
N ALA A 267 3.58 15.53 2.36
CA ALA A 267 3.44 15.60 3.81
C ALA A 267 3.33 17.06 4.29
N GLU A 268 4.19 17.94 3.80
CA GLU A 268 4.20 19.38 4.13
C GLU A 268 2.88 20.07 3.76
N GLU A 269 2.35 19.82 2.56
CA GLU A 269 1.04 20.36 2.10
C GLU A 269 -0.14 19.93 2.98
N ARG A 270 0.02 18.81 3.71
CA ARG A 270 -1.00 18.26 4.61
C ARG A 270 -0.77 18.65 6.07
N GLY A 271 0.34 19.30 6.40
CA GLY A 271 0.76 19.52 7.79
C GLY A 271 1.16 18.22 8.51
N ALA A 272 1.60 17.21 7.76
CA ALA A 272 2.09 15.94 8.29
C ALA A 272 3.63 15.94 8.40
N THR A 273 4.17 15.05 9.23
CA THR A 273 5.62 14.86 9.40
C THR A 273 6.13 13.74 8.50
N PHE A 274 7.23 14.00 7.80
CA PHE A 274 7.89 13.05 6.91
C PHE A 274 9.12 12.44 7.58
N PHE A 275 9.22 11.11 7.55
CA PHE A 275 10.35 10.35 8.08
C PHE A 275 10.96 9.45 7.02
N VAL A 276 12.29 9.35 7.05
CA VAL A 276 13.05 8.32 6.32
C VAL A 276 14.18 7.84 7.25
N PRO A 277 14.31 6.53 7.50
CA PRO A 277 15.42 6.00 8.27
C PRO A 277 16.78 6.28 7.58
N PRO A 278 17.89 6.18 8.32
CA PRO A 278 19.22 6.10 7.73
C PRO A 278 19.31 5.05 6.60
N PRO A 279 20.18 5.25 5.58
CA PRO A 279 20.22 4.38 4.41
C PRO A 279 20.42 2.88 4.69
N ASP A 280 21.16 2.54 5.74
CA ASP A 280 21.43 1.16 6.19
C ASP A 280 20.23 0.52 6.91
N LEU A 281 19.30 1.34 7.42
CA LEU A 281 18.03 0.90 8.02
C LEU A 281 16.86 0.90 7.03
N CYS A 282 17.02 1.52 5.86
CA CYS A 282 16.03 1.45 4.78
C CYS A 282 16.02 0.10 4.05
N VAL A 283 17.17 -0.58 3.99
CA VAL A 283 17.32 -1.90 3.35
C VAL A 283 17.11 -3.01 4.37
N ASP A 284 16.99 -4.25 3.91
CA ASP A 284 16.86 -5.40 4.79
C ASP A 284 18.09 -5.50 5.72
N ASN A 285 17.87 -5.47 7.03
CA ASN A 285 18.94 -5.42 8.01
C ASN A 285 18.57 -6.14 9.33
N GLY A 286 19.57 -6.58 10.08
CA GLY A 286 19.37 -7.31 11.34
C GLY A 286 19.01 -6.38 12.49
N ALA A 287 19.32 -5.08 12.40
CA ALA A 287 19.00 -4.11 13.44
C ALA A 287 17.48 -3.85 13.56
N MET A 288 16.73 -3.76 12.45
CA MET A 288 15.26 -3.67 12.49
C MET A 288 14.64 -4.92 13.12
N ILE A 289 15.22 -6.11 12.87
CA ILE A 289 14.77 -7.36 13.48
C ILE A 289 15.05 -7.35 14.98
N ALA A 290 16.25 -6.93 15.39
CA ALA A 290 16.63 -6.84 16.80
C ALA A 290 15.74 -5.83 17.55
N TYR A 291 15.49 -4.67 16.95
CA TYR A 291 14.67 -3.61 17.53
C TYR A 291 13.23 -4.07 17.72
N THR A 292 12.63 -4.67 16.68
CA THR A 292 11.26 -5.18 16.74
C THR A 292 11.14 -6.35 17.72
N ALA A 293 12.15 -7.23 17.74
CA ALA A 293 12.23 -8.30 18.73
C ALA A 293 12.26 -7.75 20.16
N GLU A 294 12.88 -6.59 20.38
CA GLU A 294 12.90 -5.93 21.70
C GLU A 294 11.52 -5.49 22.14
N LEU A 295 10.75 -4.87 21.24
CA LEU A 295 9.36 -4.47 21.49
C LEU A 295 8.49 -5.70 21.81
N MET A 296 8.59 -6.74 21.00
CA MET A 296 7.83 -7.98 21.16
C MET A 296 8.20 -8.70 22.46
N TYR A 297 9.49 -8.79 22.79
CA TYR A 297 9.97 -9.47 23.99
C TYR A 297 9.55 -8.73 25.27
N ARG A 298 9.61 -7.39 25.28
CA ARG A 298 9.08 -6.58 26.40
C ARG A 298 7.57 -6.80 26.61
N ALA A 299 6.83 -7.07 25.54
CA ALA A 299 5.41 -7.37 25.60
C ALA A 299 5.10 -8.85 25.90
N GLY A 300 6.11 -9.65 26.25
CA GLY A 300 5.96 -11.05 26.65
C GLY A 300 5.82 -12.04 25.49
N ILE A 301 6.10 -11.62 24.25
CA ILE A 301 6.13 -12.54 23.11
C ILE A 301 7.48 -13.25 23.08
N ALA A 302 7.46 -14.58 23.15
CA ALA A 302 8.60 -15.44 22.95
C ALA A 302 8.14 -16.84 22.54
N VAL A 303 8.98 -17.56 21.78
CA VAL A 303 8.74 -18.96 21.41
C VAL A 303 9.94 -19.82 21.77
N SER A 304 9.69 -21.12 22.01
CA SER A 304 10.77 -22.07 22.19
C SER A 304 11.46 -22.42 20.86
N PRO A 305 12.70 -22.93 20.86
CA PRO A 305 13.38 -23.38 19.64
C PRO A 305 12.60 -24.39 18.78
N GLU A 306 11.76 -25.22 19.40
CA GLU A 306 10.92 -26.22 18.74
C GLU A 306 9.71 -25.59 18.03
N GLN A 307 9.24 -24.44 18.53
CA GLN A 307 8.12 -23.67 17.97
C GLN A 307 8.57 -22.65 16.91
N ALA A 308 9.87 -22.37 16.83
CA ALA A 308 10.44 -21.44 15.87
C ALA A 308 10.45 -22.01 14.44
N ASP A 309 9.40 -21.67 13.69
CA ASP A 309 9.19 -22.00 12.29
C ASP A 309 9.51 -20.81 11.36
N VAL A 310 9.30 -21.00 10.05
CA VAL A 310 9.40 -19.95 9.04
C VAL A 310 8.15 -19.96 8.19
N ASP A 311 7.72 -18.79 7.75
CA ASP A 311 6.54 -18.64 6.90
C ASP A 311 6.85 -17.69 5.74
N GLN A 312 6.92 -18.26 4.53
CA GLN A 312 7.22 -17.50 3.31
C GLN A 312 6.17 -16.44 2.99
N ARG A 313 4.95 -16.60 3.53
CA ARG A 313 3.78 -15.77 3.25
C ARG A 313 3.28 -15.05 4.51
N TYR A 314 4.16 -14.88 5.50
CA TYR A 314 3.79 -14.28 6.78
C TYR A 314 3.33 -12.83 6.59
N ARG A 315 2.03 -12.59 6.70
CA ARG A 315 1.48 -11.25 6.44
C ARG A 315 1.54 -10.36 7.66
N THR A 316 1.60 -9.05 7.40
CA THR A 316 1.61 -8.01 8.42
C THR A 316 0.35 -8.01 9.29
N ASP A 317 -0.80 -8.43 8.75
CA ASP A 317 -2.09 -8.51 9.45
C ASP A 317 -2.31 -9.79 10.26
N GLN A 318 -1.40 -10.76 10.15
CA GLN A 318 -1.35 -11.95 11.01
C GLN A 318 -0.60 -11.69 12.33
N VAL A 319 0.03 -10.52 12.46
CA VAL A 319 0.78 -10.13 13.64
C VAL A 319 -0.16 -9.42 14.62
N ASP A 320 -0.40 -10.04 15.78
CA ASP A 320 -1.08 -9.37 16.88
C ASP A 320 -0.10 -8.38 17.55
N VAL A 321 -0.41 -7.09 17.45
CA VAL A 321 0.47 -6.01 17.93
C VAL A 321 0.07 -5.65 19.35
N VAL A 322 0.64 -6.38 20.32
CA VAL A 322 0.34 -6.20 21.75
C VAL A 322 1.25 -5.16 22.44
N TRP A 323 2.26 -4.65 21.74
CA TRP A 323 3.22 -3.66 22.25
C TRP A 323 2.84 -2.21 21.92
N ARG A 324 1.67 -1.97 21.34
CA ARG A 324 1.11 -0.63 21.07
C ARG A 324 -0.20 -0.42 21.79
N GLY A 325 -0.47 0.82 22.20
CA GLY A 325 -1.78 1.25 22.71
C GLY A 325 -2.77 1.58 21.57
N GLU A 326 -4.06 1.71 21.91
CA GLU A 326 -5.05 2.25 20.97
C GLU A 326 -4.80 3.76 20.77
N GLU A 327 -4.32 4.14 19.59
CA GLU A 327 -4.20 5.54 19.18
C GLU A 327 -5.35 5.86 18.21
N ARG A 328 -6.27 6.73 18.65
CA ARG A 328 -7.33 7.27 17.80
C ARG A 328 -6.77 8.45 17.02
N GLY A 329 -6.91 8.42 15.70
CA GLY A 329 -6.59 9.56 14.85
C GLY A 329 -7.42 10.79 15.24
N ASP A 330 -6.89 11.98 15.01
CA ASP A 330 -7.51 13.23 15.42
C ASP A 330 -8.90 13.45 14.79
N GLU A 331 -9.82 14.05 15.56
CA GLU A 331 -11.09 14.54 15.02
C GLU A 331 -10.84 15.74 14.10
N VAL A 332 -11.03 15.55 12.80
CA VAL A 332 -10.97 16.63 11.82
C VAL A 332 -12.27 17.42 11.86
N ARG A 333 -12.23 18.67 12.34
CA ARG A 333 -13.32 19.65 12.17
C ARG A 333 -13.05 20.48 10.92
N TYR A 334 -14.02 20.53 10.01
CA TYR A 334 -13.94 21.35 8.81
C TYR A 334 -14.48 22.77 9.06
N GLU A 335 -13.99 23.73 8.29
CA GLU A 335 -14.55 25.09 8.23
C GLU A 335 -16.01 25.07 7.72
N GLU A 336 -16.78 26.10 8.06
CA GLU A 336 -18.19 26.22 7.71
C GLU A 336 -18.40 26.13 6.18
N GLY A 337 -19.26 25.21 5.74
CA GLY A 337 -19.56 24.97 4.32
C GLY A 337 -18.66 23.94 3.61
N VAL A 338 -17.57 23.46 4.23
CA VAL A 338 -16.78 22.32 3.73
C VAL A 338 -17.44 21.02 4.21
N LEU A 339 -17.91 20.21 3.27
CA LEU A 339 -18.55 18.92 3.56
C LEU A 339 -17.53 17.82 3.80
N ALA A 340 -16.42 17.84 3.07
CA ALA A 340 -15.32 16.90 3.22
C ALA A 340 -14.04 17.44 2.59
N LYS A 341 -12.89 17.08 3.15
CA LYS A 341 -11.57 17.25 2.52
C LYS A 341 -10.92 15.89 2.40
N GLY A 342 -10.92 15.34 1.18
CA GLY A 342 -10.23 14.09 0.87
C GLY A 342 -8.77 14.33 0.48
N ALA A 343 -8.07 13.24 0.15
CA ALA A 343 -6.75 13.33 -0.47
C ALA A 343 -6.80 14.10 -1.80
N GLU A 344 -7.84 13.88 -2.61
CA GLU A 344 -7.87 14.37 -3.99
C GLU A 344 -8.74 15.60 -4.21
N ALA A 345 -9.85 15.72 -3.48
CA ALA A 345 -10.82 16.78 -3.70
C ALA A 345 -11.34 17.37 -2.39
N VAL A 346 -11.74 18.63 -2.47
CA VAL A 346 -12.51 19.33 -1.44
C VAL A 346 -13.95 19.41 -1.91
N LEU A 347 -14.87 18.97 -1.05
CA LEU A 347 -16.31 19.07 -1.25
C LEU A 347 -16.85 20.25 -0.45
N ARG A 348 -17.58 21.16 -1.11
CA ARG A 348 -18.24 22.29 -0.46
C ARG A 348 -19.73 22.29 -0.76
N ARG A 349 -20.54 22.62 0.23
CA ARG A 349 -21.95 22.90 0.01
C ARG A 349 -22.05 24.29 -0.62
N ARG A 350 -22.73 24.36 -1.76
CA ARG A 350 -22.96 25.58 -2.53
C ARG A 350 -24.40 25.63 -3.01
N GLU A 351 -24.76 26.75 -3.60
CA GLU A 351 -25.98 26.89 -4.40
C GLU A 351 -25.54 27.23 -5.82
N LEU A 352 -26.13 26.56 -6.82
CA LEU A 352 -25.90 26.85 -8.22
C LEU A 352 -27.25 26.98 -8.92
N PHE A 353 -27.50 28.11 -9.58
CA PHE A 353 -28.78 28.41 -10.23
C PHE A 353 -30.01 28.29 -9.30
N GLY A 354 -29.87 28.62 -8.01
CA GLY A 354 -30.95 28.49 -7.02
C GLY A 354 -31.19 27.06 -6.53
N LEU A 355 -30.36 26.09 -6.94
CA LEU A 355 -30.45 24.68 -6.54
C LEU A 355 -29.35 24.32 -5.53
N PRO A 356 -29.66 23.52 -4.48
CA PRO A 356 -28.66 22.95 -3.59
C PRO A 356 -27.65 22.11 -4.36
N ALA A 357 -26.36 22.45 -4.22
CA ALA A 357 -25.28 21.82 -4.96
C ALA A 357 -24.10 21.42 -4.06
N VAL A 358 -23.35 20.44 -4.52
CA VAL A 358 -22.00 20.12 -4.04
C VAL A 358 -21.02 20.59 -5.11
N GLU A 359 -20.13 21.49 -4.70
CA GLU A 359 -18.94 21.86 -5.45
C GLU A 359 -17.81 20.90 -5.07
N LYS A 360 -17.37 20.07 -6.01
CA LYS A 360 -16.19 19.21 -5.90
C LYS A 360 -15.04 19.85 -6.67
N VAL A 361 -13.99 20.25 -5.96
CA VAL A 361 -12.77 20.82 -6.56
C VAL A 361 -11.62 19.86 -6.35
N ARG A 362 -11.03 19.34 -7.43
CA ARG A 362 -9.79 18.55 -7.40
C ARG A 362 -8.61 19.49 -7.19
N VAL A 363 -7.92 19.31 -6.07
CA VAL A 363 -6.85 20.22 -5.64
C VAL A 363 -5.58 19.93 -6.42
N LYS A 364 -4.90 20.99 -6.89
CA LYS A 364 -3.58 20.88 -7.53
C LYS A 364 -2.58 20.22 -6.57
N LYS A 365 -1.78 19.29 -7.08
CA LYS A 365 -0.71 18.62 -6.30
C LYS A 365 0.65 19.14 -6.72
N SER A 366 1.35 19.86 -5.84
CA SER A 366 2.66 20.43 -6.20
C SER A 366 3.78 19.39 -6.26
N TYR A 367 3.60 18.24 -5.62
CA TYR A 367 4.54 17.11 -5.69
C TYR A 367 4.61 16.46 -7.08
N ARG A 368 3.72 16.80 -8.01
CA ARG A 368 3.69 16.27 -9.39
C ARG A 368 4.18 17.33 -10.36
N LEU A 369 4.66 16.88 -11.53
CA LEU A 369 4.82 17.79 -12.66
C LEU A 369 3.49 18.48 -13.00
N PRO A 370 3.48 19.79 -13.32
CA PRO A 370 2.25 20.52 -13.63
C PRO A 370 1.42 19.87 -14.74
N ALA A 371 2.06 19.44 -15.84
CA ALA A 371 1.37 18.80 -16.96
C ALA A 371 0.75 17.45 -16.58
N LEU A 372 1.44 16.67 -15.72
CA LEU A 372 0.93 15.40 -15.21
C LEU A 372 -0.27 15.64 -14.27
N ASP A 373 -0.16 16.59 -13.35
CA ASP A 373 -1.25 16.93 -12.43
C ASP A 373 -2.51 17.42 -13.18
N GLU A 374 -2.33 18.31 -14.15
CA GLU A 374 -3.40 18.84 -14.99
C GLU A 374 -4.09 17.72 -15.78
N ALA A 375 -3.31 16.85 -16.43
CA ALA A 375 -3.85 15.70 -17.17
C ALA A 375 -4.65 14.76 -16.26
N ILE A 376 -4.16 14.45 -15.06
CA ILE A 376 -4.86 13.59 -14.09
C ILE A 376 -6.16 14.26 -13.62
N ARG A 377 -6.11 15.53 -13.21
CA ARG A 377 -7.28 16.26 -12.69
C ARG A 377 -8.36 16.40 -13.76
N ALA A 378 -7.98 16.79 -14.98
CA ALA A 378 -8.90 16.93 -16.09
C ALA A 378 -9.47 15.57 -16.53
N GLY A 379 -8.62 14.54 -16.63
CA GLY A 379 -9.01 13.18 -16.97
C GLY A 379 -10.04 12.62 -15.99
N ARG A 380 -9.79 12.70 -14.68
CA ARG A 380 -10.70 12.20 -13.64
C ARG A 380 -11.98 13.00 -13.52
N THR A 381 -11.92 14.31 -13.73
CA THR A 381 -13.11 15.17 -13.75
C THR A 381 -14.03 14.81 -14.91
N ARG A 382 -13.48 14.61 -16.13
CA ARG A 382 -14.25 14.11 -17.28
C ARG A 382 -14.80 12.72 -17.03
N ASN A 383 -13.99 11.82 -16.48
CA ASN A 383 -14.40 10.44 -16.26
C ASN A 383 -15.52 10.34 -15.23
N GLU A 384 -15.39 11.01 -14.08
CA GLU A 384 -16.43 11.05 -13.06
C GLU A 384 -17.74 11.60 -13.63
N ALA A 385 -17.67 12.70 -14.40
CA ALA A 385 -18.86 13.28 -15.00
C ALA A 385 -19.56 12.29 -15.94
N ARG A 386 -18.80 11.66 -16.84
CA ARG A 386 -19.28 10.66 -17.80
C ARG A 386 -19.86 9.42 -17.10
N MET A 387 -19.23 8.97 -16.02
CA MET A 387 -19.65 7.78 -15.28
C MET A 387 -20.91 8.02 -14.45
N LEU A 388 -21.04 9.17 -13.78
CA LEU A 388 -22.26 9.54 -13.06
C LEU A 388 -23.48 9.57 -14.00
N GLU A 389 -23.32 10.12 -15.21
CA GLU A 389 -24.37 10.10 -16.23
C GLU A 389 -24.70 8.66 -16.70
N ALA A 390 -23.68 7.85 -16.99
CA ALA A 390 -23.87 6.46 -17.41
C ALA A 390 -24.59 5.59 -16.35
N ILE A 391 -24.26 5.78 -15.06
CA ILE A 391 -24.94 5.11 -13.94
C ILE A 391 -26.43 5.50 -13.90
N ARG A 392 -26.76 6.77 -14.14
CA ARG A 392 -28.15 7.24 -14.22
C ARG A 392 -28.89 6.65 -15.42
N GLU A 393 -28.25 6.57 -16.58
CA GLU A 393 -28.81 5.93 -17.79
C GLU A 393 -29.04 4.42 -17.58
N ALA A 394 -28.27 3.77 -16.70
CA ALA A 394 -28.50 2.40 -16.26
C ALA A 394 -29.68 2.24 -15.29
N GLY A 395 -30.36 3.34 -14.91
CA GLY A 395 -31.49 3.32 -13.99
C GLY A 395 -31.08 3.21 -12.51
N VAL A 396 -29.85 3.59 -12.19
CA VAL A 396 -29.28 3.55 -10.83
C VAL A 396 -29.09 4.97 -10.31
N GLY A 397 -29.23 5.17 -8.99
CA GLY A 397 -29.06 6.48 -8.37
C GLY A 397 -27.61 6.98 -8.49
N ALA A 398 -27.47 8.21 -8.96
CA ALA A 398 -26.23 8.99 -8.90
C ALA A 398 -26.58 10.49 -8.97
N PRO A 399 -25.78 11.39 -8.37
CA PRO A 399 -26.00 12.83 -8.43
C PRO A 399 -26.14 13.36 -9.85
N ARG A 400 -27.10 14.27 -10.07
CA ARG A 400 -27.17 15.03 -11.33
C ARG A 400 -26.03 16.03 -11.41
N ILE A 401 -25.35 16.09 -12.55
CA ILE A 401 -24.35 17.13 -12.80
C ILE A 401 -25.06 18.37 -13.31
N TYR A 402 -24.82 19.49 -12.64
CA TYR A 402 -25.33 20.80 -13.07
C TYR A 402 -24.35 21.50 -13.99
N TYR A 403 -23.05 21.36 -13.70
CA TYR A 403 -21.96 21.96 -14.46
C TYR A 403 -20.66 21.23 -14.13
N TYR A 404 -19.73 21.15 -15.08
CA TYR A 404 -18.36 20.70 -14.79
C TYR A 404 -17.36 21.39 -15.71
N ASP A 405 -16.16 21.62 -15.18
CA ASP A 405 -15.01 22.18 -15.86
C ASP A 405 -13.81 21.24 -15.65
N PRO A 406 -13.46 20.42 -16.66
CA PRO A 406 -12.30 19.55 -16.61
C PRO A 406 -10.98 20.26 -16.33
N ASP A 407 -10.75 21.40 -16.98
CA ASP A 407 -9.45 22.08 -16.95
C ASP A 407 -9.25 22.76 -15.58
N GLY A 408 -10.33 23.30 -15.00
CA GLY A 408 -10.37 23.73 -13.61
C GLY A 408 -10.36 22.58 -12.59
N GLY A 409 -10.74 21.38 -13.00
CA GLY A 409 -10.92 20.22 -12.13
C GLY A 409 -12.12 20.35 -11.18
N VAL A 410 -13.22 20.92 -11.68
CA VAL A 410 -14.41 21.27 -10.89
C VAL A 410 -15.65 20.53 -11.39
N ILE A 411 -16.45 20.00 -10.47
CA ILE A 411 -17.79 19.47 -10.75
C ILE A 411 -18.79 20.09 -9.77
N PHE A 412 -19.86 20.67 -10.29
CA PHE A 412 -21.06 21.02 -9.53
C PHE A 412 -22.13 19.97 -9.77
N MET A 413 -22.55 19.31 -8.69
CA MET A 413 -23.53 18.23 -8.74
C MET A 413 -24.61 18.41 -7.68
N GLU A 414 -25.72 17.70 -7.85
CA GLU A 414 -26.86 17.67 -6.94
C GLU A 414 -26.42 17.32 -5.50
N TYR A 415 -26.88 18.12 -4.54
CA TYR A 415 -26.74 17.79 -3.13
C TYR A 415 -27.82 16.79 -2.72
N LEU A 416 -27.40 15.56 -2.37
CA LEU A 416 -28.28 14.52 -1.87
C LEU A 416 -28.40 14.63 -0.35
N GLU A 417 -29.59 14.98 0.15
CA GLU A 417 -29.94 14.96 1.58
C GLU A 417 -30.16 13.53 2.08
N GLY A 418 -29.09 12.74 2.11
CA GLY A 418 -29.10 11.33 2.50
C GLY A 418 -28.03 10.99 3.53
N ILE A 419 -28.05 9.75 3.99
CA ILE A 419 -27.09 9.21 4.98
C ILE A 419 -26.12 8.31 4.23
N ARG A 420 -24.82 8.39 4.51
CA ARG A 420 -23.82 7.50 3.89
C ARG A 420 -24.05 6.06 4.35
N LEU A 421 -23.82 5.08 3.47
CA LEU A 421 -24.01 3.67 3.82
C LEU A 421 -23.18 3.27 5.05
N LYS A 422 -21.94 3.77 5.18
CA LYS A 422 -21.12 3.59 6.38
C LYS A 422 -21.85 3.95 7.67
N GLU A 423 -22.50 5.11 7.71
CA GLU A 423 -23.22 5.61 8.89
C GLU A 423 -24.51 4.80 9.14
N VAL A 424 -25.20 4.37 8.08
CA VAL A 424 -26.37 3.47 8.20
C VAL A 424 -25.97 2.15 8.86
N LEU A 425 -24.82 1.57 8.47
CA LEU A 425 -24.32 0.32 9.02
C LEU A 425 -23.81 0.45 10.48
N GLU A 426 -23.29 1.63 10.84
CA GLU A 426 -22.91 1.96 12.23
C GLU A 426 -24.14 2.09 13.16
N GLY A 427 -25.25 2.61 12.63
CA GLY A 427 -26.51 2.79 13.37
C GLY A 427 -27.37 1.53 13.59
N GLY A 428 -26.99 0.39 12.99
CA GLY A 428 -27.74 -0.86 13.02
C GLY A 428 -28.10 -1.32 11.61
N ALA A 429 -27.39 -2.34 11.11
CA ALA A 429 -27.51 -2.77 9.72
C ALA A 429 -28.82 -3.55 9.44
N ASP A 430 -29.49 -3.21 8.33
CA ASP A 430 -30.62 -3.96 7.77
C ASP A 430 -30.17 -4.65 6.48
N GLY A 431 -30.41 -5.96 6.38
CA GLY A 431 -30.13 -6.75 5.17
C GLY A 431 -30.83 -6.21 3.93
N ARG A 432 -31.97 -5.52 4.08
CA ARG A 432 -32.68 -4.87 2.98
C ARG A 432 -31.84 -3.79 2.28
N VAL A 433 -31.10 -2.98 3.05
CA VAL A 433 -30.24 -1.93 2.46
C VAL A 433 -29.13 -2.58 1.64
N LEU A 434 -28.52 -3.66 2.16
CA LEU A 434 -27.47 -4.39 1.43
C LEU A 434 -27.99 -5.08 0.18
N TYR A 435 -29.20 -5.64 0.22
CA TYR A 435 -29.87 -6.15 -0.97
C TYR A 435 -30.03 -5.07 -2.05
N LEU A 436 -30.51 -3.87 -1.69
CA LEU A 436 -30.65 -2.77 -2.64
C LEU A 436 -29.30 -2.31 -3.20
N VAL A 437 -28.24 -2.30 -2.38
CA VAL A 437 -26.88 -1.98 -2.85
C VAL A 437 -26.40 -3.03 -3.86
N GLY A 438 -26.60 -4.31 -3.56
CA GLY A 438 -26.27 -5.41 -4.47
C GLY A 438 -27.03 -5.31 -5.79
N GLU A 439 -28.35 -5.10 -5.73
CA GLU A 439 -29.20 -4.93 -6.90
C GLU A 439 -28.72 -3.75 -7.77
N ALA A 440 -28.46 -2.60 -7.14
CA ALA A 440 -28.02 -1.41 -7.86
C ALA A 440 -26.65 -1.59 -8.51
N LEU A 441 -25.69 -2.22 -7.83
CA LEU A 441 -24.38 -2.54 -8.42
C LEU A 441 -24.51 -3.55 -9.58
N GLY A 442 -25.33 -4.59 -9.41
CA GLY A 442 -25.56 -5.57 -10.47
C GLY A 442 -26.18 -4.94 -11.72
N ARG A 443 -27.03 -3.90 -11.58
CA ARG A 443 -27.54 -3.12 -12.72
C ARG A 443 -26.43 -2.33 -13.41
N ILE A 444 -25.52 -1.68 -12.66
CA ILE A 444 -24.34 -1.00 -13.22
C ILE A 444 -23.53 -1.99 -14.07
N HIS A 445 -23.17 -3.14 -13.50
CA HIS A 445 -22.37 -4.15 -14.19
C HIS A 445 -23.09 -4.76 -15.39
N SER A 446 -24.41 -5.00 -15.30
CA SER A 446 -25.23 -5.53 -16.41
C SER A 446 -25.21 -4.64 -17.67
N ARG A 447 -24.85 -3.36 -17.52
CA ARG A 447 -24.71 -2.39 -18.61
C ARG A 447 -23.26 -2.23 -19.10
N GLY A 448 -22.34 -3.09 -18.67
CA GLY A 448 -20.92 -3.00 -19.04
C GLY A 448 -20.16 -1.92 -18.26
N LEU A 449 -20.71 -1.41 -17.16
CA LEU A 449 -20.10 -0.34 -16.38
C LEU A 449 -19.35 -0.89 -15.15
N SER A 450 -18.32 -0.18 -14.70
CA SER A 450 -17.67 -0.36 -13.39
C SER A 450 -17.54 0.97 -12.66
N HIS A 451 -17.48 0.95 -11.33
CA HIS A 451 -17.29 2.11 -10.46
C HIS A 451 -15.80 2.46 -10.24
N GLY A 452 -14.95 1.45 -10.06
CA GLY A 452 -13.49 1.56 -9.92
C GLY A 452 -12.96 2.03 -8.56
N ASP A 453 -13.83 2.40 -7.61
CA ASP A 453 -13.46 2.85 -6.25
C ASP A 453 -14.61 2.64 -5.26
N LEU A 454 -15.17 1.43 -5.24
CA LEU A 454 -16.40 1.16 -4.53
C LEU A 454 -16.17 0.91 -3.03
N THR A 455 -16.62 1.83 -2.17
CA THR A 455 -16.56 1.70 -0.70
C THR A 455 -17.89 2.08 -0.05
N THR A 456 -18.09 1.73 1.22
CA THR A 456 -19.30 2.13 1.98
C THR A 456 -19.41 3.64 2.20
N SER A 457 -18.34 4.41 1.96
CA SER A 457 -18.35 5.88 2.03
C SER A 457 -18.78 6.55 0.71
N ASN A 458 -18.67 5.82 -0.40
CA ASN A 458 -19.05 6.28 -1.75
C ASN A 458 -20.49 5.91 -2.12
N ILE A 459 -21.30 5.52 -1.13
CA ILE A 459 -22.73 5.20 -1.30
C ILE A 459 -23.56 6.06 -0.34
N ILE A 460 -24.59 6.72 -0.85
CA ILE A 460 -25.60 7.44 -0.06
C ILE A 460 -26.96 6.77 -0.20
N ILE A 461 -27.65 6.62 0.94
CA ILE A 461 -29.05 6.25 0.99
C ILE A 461 -29.88 7.53 1.06
N HIS A 462 -30.64 7.82 0.00
CA HIS A 462 -31.45 9.02 -0.12
C HIS A 462 -32.85 8.67 -0.61
N ARG A 463 -33.89 9.12 0.12
CA ARG A 463 -35.31 8.87 -0.19
C ARG A 463 -35.64 7.38 -0.45
N GLY A 464 -34.98 6.48 0.28
CA GLY A 464 -35.16 5.02 0.14
C GLY A 464 -34.45 4.38 -1.06
N GLY A 465 -33.70 5.16 -1.85
CA GLY A 465 -32.88 4.66 -2.96
C GLY A 465 -31.39 4.65 -2.64
N VAL A 466 -30.63 3.86 -3.41
CA VAL A 466 -29.17 3.77 -3.35
C VAL A 466 -28.55 4.67 -4.42
N PHE A 467 -27.63 5.54 -4.00
CA PHE A 467 -26.91 6.46 -4.88
C PHE A 467 -25.41 6.23 -4.78
N PHE A 468 -24.75 6.01 -5.93
CA PHE A 468 -23.30 5.88 -6.01
C PHE A 468 -22.64 7.24 -6.26
N LEU A 469 -21.51 7.47 -5.61
CA LEU A 469 -20.74 8.71 -5.64
C LEU A 469 -19.31 8.42 -6.10
N ASP A 470 -18.66 9.41 -6.69
CA ASP A 470 -17.23 9.35 -7.05
C ASP A 470 -16.81 8.13 -7.90
N PRO A 471 -17.48 7.82 -9.03
CA PRO A 471 -17.02 6.79 -9.96
C PRO A 471 -15.84 7.28 -10.83
N SER A 472 -14.90 8.04 -10.25
CA SER A 472 -13.82 8.70 -11.00
C SER A 472 -12.81 7.73 -11.60
N PHE A 473 -12.79 6.49 -11.12
CA PHE A 473 -12.01 5.35 -11.64
C PHE A 473 -12.83 4.37 -12.49
N GLY A 474 -14.11 4.65 -12.71
CA GLY A 474 -15.03 3.76 -13.42
C GLY A 474 -14.76 3.67 -14.92
N SER A 475 -15.26 2.59 -15.54
CA SER A 475 -15.19 2.34 -16.98
C SER A 475 -16.59 2.09 -17.56
N ARG A 476 -16.78 2.43 -18.84
CA ARG A 476 -18.03 2.15 -19.60
C ARG A 476 -17.99 0.87 -20.42
N ASP A 477 -16.81 0.29 -20.57
CA ASP A 477 -16.57 -0.96 -21.29
C ASP A 477 -15.81 -1.89 -20.33
N ALA A 478 -16.35 -2.02 -19.13
CA ALA A 478 -15.72 -2.75 -18.04
C ALA A 478 -15.61 -4.24 -18.39
N SER A 479 -14.41 -4.76 -18.21
CA SER A 479 -14.18 -6.20 -18.23
C SER A 479 -14.76 -6.87 -16.99
N GLU A 480 -14.99 -8.18 -17.06
CA GLU A 480 -15.38 -9.00 -15.90
C GLU A 480 -14.38 -8.88 -14.74
N GLU A 481 -13.09 -8.66 -15.06
CA GLU A 481 -12.04 -8.44 -14.06
C GLU A 481 -12.25 -7.11 -13.33
N GLU A 482 -12.60 -6.02 -14.03
CA GLU A 482 -12.89 -4.72 -13.40
C GLU A 482 -14.16 -4.73 -12.57
N MET A 483 -15.20 -5.42 -13.03
CA MET A 483 -16.41 -5.65 -12.25
C MET A 483 -16.13 -6.52 -11.00
N GLY A 484 -15.23 -7.50 -11.13
CA GLY A 484 -14.75 -8.30 -10.02
C GLY A 484 -13.98 -7.48 -8.98
N VAL A 485 -13.19 -6.49 -9.44
CA VAL A 485 -12.51 -5.53 -8.56
C VAL A 485 -13.53 -4.71 -7.76
N ASP A 486 -14.60 -4.20 -8.37
CA ASP A 486 -15.63 -3.44 -7.63
C ASP A 486 -16.29 -4.26 -6.51
N VAL A 487 -16.63 -5.52 -6.81
CA VAL A 487 -17.20 -6.43 -5.80
C VAL A 487 -16.18 -6.66 -4.69
N ASN A 488 -14.91 -6.95 -5.03
CA ASN A 488 -13.88 -7.18 -4.02
C ASN A 488 -13.64 -5.95 -3.14
N LEU A 489 -13.50 -4.75 -3.73
CA LEU A 489 -13.30 -3.49 -3.00
C LEU A 489 -14.45 -3.22 -2.02
N PHE A 490 -15.69 -3.44 -2.45
CA PHE A 490 -16.85 -3.28 -1.57
C PHE A 490 -16.81 -4.27 -0.39
N LEU A 491 -16.52 -5.55 -0.66
CA LEU A 491 -16.47 -6.58 0.37
C LEU A 491 -15.33 -6.33 1.37
N GLU A 492 -14.15 -5.92 0.90
CA GLU A 492 -13.01 -5.58 1.77
C GLU A 492 -13.33 -4.36 2.63
N ALA A 493 -13.85 -3.28 2.04
CA ALA A 493 -14.26 -2.10 2.79
C ALA A 493 -15.36 -2.41 3.81
N PHE A 494 -16.33 -3.26 3.45
CA PHE A 494 -17.40 -3.68 4.35
C PHE A 494 -16.87 -4.50 5.51
N ARG A 495 -16.06 -5.54 5.26
CA ARG A 495 -15.51 -6.41 6.33
C ARG A 495 -14.58 -5.64 7.25
N ALA A 496 -13.80 -4.70 6.71
CA ALA A 496 -12.91 -3.87 7.50
C ALA A 496 -13.69 -2.91 8.42
N ALA A 497 -14.69 -2.21 7.90
CA ALA A 497 -15.43 -1.22 8.68
C ALA A 497 -16.55 -1.82 9.55
N HIS A 498 -17.08 -2.98 9.16
CA HIS A 498 -18.32 -3.54 9.70
C HIS A 498 -18.27 -5.07 9.93
N PRO A 499 -17.23 -5.60 10.61
CA PRO A 499 -17.04 -7.05 10.76
C PRO A 499 -18.22 -7.76 11.44
N ARG A 500 -18.92 -7.07 12.35
CA ARG A 500 -20.10 -7.59 13.07
C ARG A 500 -21.29 -7.91 12.16
N TRP A 501 -21.32 -7.35 10.95
CA TRP A 501 -22.44 -7.46 10.02
C TRP A 501 -22.13 -8.33 8.81
N GLU A 502 -21.04 -9.10 8.84
CA GLU A 502 -20.60 -9.92 7.71
C GLU A 502 -21.68 -10.90 7.21
N GLU A 503 -22.46 -11.46 8.12
CA GLU A 503 -23.57 -12.38 7.77
C GLU A 503 -24.64 -11.73 6.88
N LEU A 504 -24.75 -10.40 6.88
CA LEU A 504 -25.72 -9.67 6.05
C LEU A 504 -25.27 -9.51 4.60
N LEU A 505 -24.01 -9.81 4.27
CA LEU A 505 -23.52 -9.81 2.88
C LEU A 505 -24.26 -10.81 1.99
N LYS A 506 -24.90 -11.83 2.57
CA LYS A 506 -25.80 -12.73 1.83
C LYS A 506 -26.89 -11.96 1.06
N SER A 507 -27.45 -10.92 1.67
CA SER A 507 -28.49 -10.09 1.06
C SER A 507 -27.93 -9.25 -0.08
N PHE A 508 -26.71 -8.73 0.04
CA PHE A 508 -26.00 -8.08 -1.07
C PHE A 508 -25.84 -9.02 -2.26
N PHE A 509 -25.37 -10.26 -2.03
CA PHE A 509 -25.20 -11.23 -3.10
C PHE A 509 -26.54 -11.63 -3.75
N GLU A 510 -27.62 -11.74 -2.96
CA GLU A 510 -28.97 -11.99 -3.47
C GLU A 510 -29.43 -10.87 -4.42
N GLY A 511 -29.33 -9.61 -4.00
CA GLY A 511 -29.71 -8.47 -4.83
C GLY A 511 -28.89 -8.38 -6.10
N TYR A 512 -27.57 -8.60 -6.02
CA TYR A 512 -26.69 -8.55 -7.19
C TYR A 512 -27.04 -9.61 -8.23
N LYS A 513 -27.34 -10.85 -7.80
CA LYS A 513 -27.72 -11.96 -8.69
C LYS A 513 -29.00 -11.67 -9.46
N GLU A 514 -29.90 -10.91 -8.89
CA GLU A 514 -31.19 -10.57 -9.50
C GLU A 514 -31.03 -9.61 -10.68
N SER A 515 -30.04 -8.72 -10.64
CA SER A 515 -29.86 -7.67 -11.64
C SER A 515 -28.70 -7.87 -12.61
N CYS A 516 -27.76 -8.78 -12.33
CA CYS A 516 -26.62 -9.08 -13.20
C CYS A 516 -26.69 -10.52 -13.77
N PRO A 517 -26.98 -10.72 -15.07
CA PRO A 517 -27.15 -12.07 -15.65
C PRO A 517 -25.89 -12.95 -15.60
N PHE A 518 -24.70 -12.34 -15.71
CA PHE A 518 -23.39 -12.98 -15.70
C PHE A 518 -22.67 -12.80 -14.35
N TRP A 519 -23.44 -12.80 -13.27
CA TRP A 519 -22.90 -12.63 -11.91
C TRP A 519 -21.88 -13.71 -11.54
N LYS A 520 -21.98 -14.91 -12.12
CA LYS A 520 -21.08 -16.04 -11.79
C LYS A 520 -19.65 -15.73 -12.21
N GLU A 521 -19.48 -15.17 -13.41
CA GLU A 521 -18.21 -14.77 -13.98
C GLU A 521 -17.58 -13.66 -13.15
N VAL A 522 -18.37 -12.63 -12.80
CA VAL A 522 -17.91 -11.52 -11.95
C VAL A 522 -17.51 -12.01 -10.55
N PHE A 523 -18.31 -12.86 -9.91
CA PHE A 523 -18.00 -13.37 -8.58
C PHE A 523 -16.81 -14.31 -8.59
N LYS A 524 -16.65 -15.13 -9.64
CA LYS A 524 -15.43 -15.92 -9.83
C LYS A 524 -14.22 -15.01 -9.95
N LYS A 525 -14.33 -13.88 -10.67
CA LYS A 525 -13.24 -12.88 -10.75
C LYS A 525 -12.96 -12.21 -9.42
N ALA A 526 -13.98 -11.81 -8.68
CA ALA A 526 -13.84 -11.27 -7.33
C ALA A 526 -13.14 -12.28 -6.41
N GLU A 527 -13.52 -13.56 -6.44
CA GLU A 527 -12.85 -14.63 -5.69
C GLU A 527 -11.41 -14.86 -6.18
N GLU A 528 -11.12 -14.78 -7.48
CA GLU A 528 -9.76 -14.87 -8.02
C GLU A 528 -8.90 -13.70 -7.54
N ILE A 529 -9.43 -12.47 -7.52
CA ILE A 529 -8.75 -11.27 -7.03
C ILE A 529 -8.51 -11.39 -5.54
N GLU A 530 -9.56 -11.73 -4.80
CA GLU A 530 -9.50 -11.99 -3.37
C GLU A 530 -8.51 -13.13 -3.10
N ARG A 531 -8.44 -14.16 -3.94
CA ARG A 531 -7.45 -15.23 -3.87
C ARG A 531 -6.08 -14.84 -4.37
N ARG A 532 -5.86 -13.89 -5.26
CA ARG A 532 -4.50 -13.37 -5.52
C ARG A 532 -4.05 -12.62 -4.29
N ALA A 533 -4.94 -11.81 -3.73
CA ALA A 533 -4.79 -11.25 -2.42
C ALA A 533 -4.65 -12.34 -1.33
N ARG A 534 -5.32 -13.51 -1.39
CA ARG A 534 -5.30 -14.63 -0.38
C ARG A 534 -4.30 -15.77 -0.63
N TYR A 535 -3.75 -15.95 -1.82
CA TYR A 535 -2.54 -16.73 -2.07
C TYR A 535 -1.32 -15.88 -1.68
N MET A 536 -1.49 -14.55 -1.64
CA MET A 536 -0.75 -13.63 -0.77
C MET A 536 -1.24 -13.62 0.70
N LYS A 537 -2.53 -13.91 1.04
CA LYS A 537 -3.17 -14.06 2.40
C LYS A 537 -3.43 -15.53 2.83
N GLY A 538 -2.42 -16.40 2.72
CA GLY A 538 -2.44 -17.87 2.87
C GLY A 538 -3.69 -18.58 3.44
N VAL A 539 -4.21 -19.57 2.70
CA VAL A 539 -4.93 -20.74 3.27
C VAL A 539 -3.91 -21.79 3.67
#